data_AF-A0A920JPM6-F1
#
_entry.id   AF-A0A920JPM6-F1
#
_cell.length_a   1.000
_cell.length_b   1.000
_cell.length_c   1.000
_cell.angle_alpha   90.00
_cell.angle_beta   90.00
_cell.angle_gamma   90.00
#
_symmetry.space_group_name_H-M   'P 1'
#
loop_
_entity.id
_entity.type
_entity.pdbx_description
1 polymer ?
#
loop_
_entity_poly.entity_id
_entity_poly.type
_entity_poly.pdbx_seq_one_letter_code
_entity_poly.pdbx_strand_id
1 'polypeptide(L)' 'MKVMFLYPNHEGYFRCPVGLTLIMTVVENAGHEVKLFDTTFMYCDENKENKTRERQDL' A
#
# COMPACT_ATOMS: atom_id res chain seq x y z
N MET A 1 -18.09 -6.50 -11.37
CA MET A 1 -18.44 -6.43 -9.93
C MET A 1 -17.65 -5.30 -9.28
N LYS A 2 -18.08 -4.81 -8.11
CA LYS A 2 -17.31 -3.83 -7.32
C LYS A 2 -16.43 -4.58 -6.32
N VAL A 3 -15.12 -4.34 -6.36
CA VAL A 3 -14.13 -5.02 -5.53
C VAL A 3 -13.35 -3.98 -4.72
N MET A 4 -13.36 -4.12 -3.40
CA MET A 4 -12.55 -3.30 -2.49
C MET A 4 -11.38 -4.13 -1.98
N PHE A 5 -10.17 -3.69 -2.28
CA PHE A 5 -8.95 -4.23 -1.70
C PHE A 5 -8.65 -3.51 -0.39
N LEU A 6 -8.21 -4.27 0.61
CA LEU A 6 -7.74 -3.76 1.89
C LEU A 6 -6.22 -3.93 1.93
N TYR A 7 -5.49 -2.84 2.17
CA TYR A 7 -4.06 -2.89 2.49
C TYR A 7 -3.85 -2.58 3.97
N PRO A 8 -3.81 -3.62 4.84
CA PRO A 8 -3.74 -3.47 6.29
C PRO A 8 -2.29 -3.28 6.76
N ASN A 9 -1.57 -2.34 6.16
CA ASN A 9 -0.18 -2.09 6.54
C ASN A 9 -0.13 -1.24 7.81
N HIS A 10 0.56 -1.76 8.83
CA HIS A 10 0.72 -1.11 10.13
C HIS A 10 2.18 -0.74 10.44
N GLU A 11 3.12 -1.16 9.59
CA GLU A 11 4.56 -0.96 9.79
C GLU A 11 5.03 0.46 9.44
N GLY A 12 4.14 1.32 8.92
CA GLY A 12 4.47 2.70 8.57
C GLY A 12 5.41 2.83 7.38
N TYR A 13 5.54 1.80 6.56
CA TYR A 13 6.30 1.88 5.33
C TYR A 13 5.47 2.52 4.23
N PHE A 14 5.71 3.81 3.97
CA PHE A 14 4.92 4.60 3.02
C PHE A 14 5.37 4.33 1.58
N ARG A 15 5.22 3.08 1.14
CA ARG A 15 5.44 2.67 -0.25
C ARG A 15 4.18 2.05 -0.82
N CYS A 16 4.07 2.14 -2.14
CA CYS A 16 3.01 1.49 -2.90
C CYS A 16 3.07 -0.03 -2.68
N PRO A 17 1.93 -0.70 -2.39
CA PRO A 17 1.88 -2.14 -2.25
C PRO A 17 1.95 -2.84 -3.60
N VAL A 18 3.16 -2.97 -4.17
CA VAL A 18 3.38 -3.43 -5.55
C VAL A 18 2.69 -4.76 -5.87
N GLY A 19 2.77 -5.74 -4.96
CA GLY A 19 2.09 -7.04 -5.14
C GLY A 19 0.57 -6.91 -5.20
N LEU A 20 -0.01 -6.02 -4.38
CA LEU A 20 -1.44 -5.74 -4.38
C LEU A 20 -1.86 -5.03 -5.67
N THR A 21 -1.05 -4.07 -6.13
CA THR A 21 -1.28 -3.35 -7.40
C THR A 21 -1.36 -4.30 -8.58
N LEU A 22 -0.46 -5.29 -8.68
CA LEU A 22 -0.51 -6.31 -9.74
C LEU A 22 -1.85 -7.06 -9.77
N ILE A 23 -2.33 -7.49 -8.60
CA ILE A 23 -3.60 -8.22 -8.49
C ILE A 23 -4.77 -7.30 -8.86
N MET A 24 -4.78 -6.06 -8.33
CA MET A 24 -5.80 -5.07 -8.66
C MET A 24 -5.89 -4.81 -10.16
N THR A 25 -4.76 -4.69 -10.86
CA THR A 25 -4.72 -4.49 -12.31
C THR A 25 -5.31 -5.67 -13.08
N VAL A 26 -5.01 -6.91 -12.69
CA VAL A 26 -5.60 -8.09 -13.32
C VAL A 26 -7.12 -8.11 -13.15
N VAL A 27 -7.60 -7.77 -11.95
CA VAL A 27 -9.04 -7.72 -11.62
C VAL A 27 -9.75 -6.58 -12.39
N GLU A 28 -9.11 -5.42 -12.51
CA GLU A 28 -9.62 -4.29 -13.31
C GLU A 28 -9.70 -4.66 -14.79
N ASN A 29 -8.66 -5.28 -15.35
CA ASN A 29 -8.61 -5.75 -16.74
C ASN A 29 -9.66 -6.83 -17.06
N ALA A 30 -10.14 -7.56 -16.04
CA ALA A 30 -11.27 -8.49 -16.18
C ALA A 30 -12.65 -7.78 -16.22
N GLY A 31 -12.70 -6.45 -16.18
CA GLY A 31 -13.93 -5.66 -16.25
C GLY A 31 -14.59 -5.43 -14.89
N HIS A 32 -13.82 -5.41 -13.80
CA HIS A 32 -14.33 -5.12 -12.46
C HIS A 32 -13.98 -3.69 -12.02
N GLU A 33 -14.88 -3.04 -11.28
CA GLU A 33 -14.57 -1.76 -10.64
C GLU A 33 -13.73 -2.05 -9.39
N VAL A 34 -12.55 -1.44 -9.30
CA VAL A 34 -11.59 -1.71 -8.24
C VAL A 34 -11.35 -0.47 -7.39
N LYS A 35 -11.33 -0.64 -6.07
CA LYS A 35 -10.93 0.40 -5.11
C LYS A 35 -9.95 -0.17 -4.09
N LEU A 36 -9.15 0.71 -3.50
CA LEU A 36 -8.21 0.38 -2.44
C LEU A 36 -8.55 1.18 -1.18
N PHE A 37 -8.65 0.49 -0.05
CA PHE A 37 -8.64 1.08 1.27
C PHE A 37 -7.29 0.77 1.92
N ASP A 38 -6.47 1.80 2.06
CA ASP A 38 -5.10 1.73 2.58
C ASP A 38 -5.05 2.27 4.00
N THR A 39 -4.71 1.42 4.96
CA THR A 39 -4.61 1.81 6.38
C THR A 39 -3.23 2.29 6.78
N THR A 40 -2.24 2.29 5.88
CA THR A 40 -0.84 2.67 6.17
C THR A 40 -0.77 4.02 6.89
N PHE A 41 -1.51 5.01 6.37
CA PHE A 41 -1.51 6.38 6.88
C PHE A 41 -2.43 6.60 8.09
N MET A 42 -3.16 5.57 8.51
CA MET A 42 -4.00 5.63 9.71
C MET A 42 -3.26 5.18 10.97
N TYR A 43 -2.16 4.41 10.82
CA TYR A 43 -1.45 3.78 11.93
C TYR A 43 -0.05 4.34 12.20
N CYS A 44 0.51 5.16 11.31
CA CYS A 44 1.82 5.76 11.51
C CYS A 44 1.85 7.22 11.08
N ASP A 45 2.20 8.11 12.02
CA ASP A 45 2.48 9.53 11.75
C ASP A 45 3.86 9.74 11.10
N GLU A 46 4.74 8.73 11.16
CA GLU A 46 6.10 8.81 10.64
C GLU A 46 6.51 7.57 9.84
N ASN A 47 7.20 7.80 8.72
CA ASN A 47 7.82 6.73 7.94
C ASN A 47 9.13 6.26 8.60
N LYS A 48 8.99 5.41 9.63
CA LYS A 48 10.10 4.91 10.45
C LYS A 48 11.17 4.20 9.62
N GLU A 49 10.77 3.52 8.56
CA GLU A 49 11.73 2.80 7.71
C GLU A 49 12.58 3.76 6.88
N ASN A 50 11.98 4.81 6.27
CA ASN A 50 12.75 5.82 5.54
C ASN A 50 13.78 6.50 6.45
N LYS A 51 13.37 6.92 7.65
CA LYS A 51 14.29 7.52 8.64
C LYS A 51 15.45 6.60 9.01
N THR A 52 15.21 5.29 9.06
CA THR A 52 16.25 4.31 9.42
C THR A 52 17.24 4.10 8.28
N ARG A 53 16.74 4.02 7.03
CA ARG A 53 17.59 3.88 5.83
C ARG A 53 18.38 5.14 5.53
N GLU A 54 17.76 6.31 5.60
CA GLU A 54 18.44 7.61 5.41
C GLU A 54 19.56 7.83 6.44
N ARG A 55 19.42 7.29 7.65
CA ARG A 55 20.47 7.35 8.69
C ARG A 55 21.62 6.36 8.45
N GLN A 56 21.39 5.29 7.68
CA GLN A 56 22.43 4.32 7.32
C GLN A 56 23.26 4.76 6.10
N ASP A 57 22.77 5.75 5.34
CA ASP A 57 23.46 6.36 4.18
C ASP A 57 24.34 7.58 4.58
N LEU A 58 24.80 7.65 5.84
CA LEU A 58 25.82 8.59 6.34
C LEU A 58 26.99 7.85 6.99
#